data_AF-A0A5K1JZC7-F1
#
_entry.id   AF-A0A5K1JZC7-F1
#
_cell.length_a   1.000
_cell.length_b   1.000
_cell.length_c   1.000
_cell.angle_alpha   90.00
_cell.angle_beta   90.00
_cell.angle_gamma   90.00
#
_symmetry.space_group_name_H-M   'P 1'
#
loop_
_entity.id
_entity.type
_entity.pdbx_description
1 polymer ?
#
loop_
_entity_poly.entity_id
_entity_poly.type
_entity_poly.pdbx_seq_one_letter_code
_entity_poly.pdbx_strand_id
1 'polypeptide(L)'
;MQDVRQMLTFIKCLLEGLAFLHANRIAHRDIYDGNMVVSCYRPDRDYHKFDDDLRELRRGPDIRYALMDFDKSIQLPLDVSVKDCRRPSDEAWTGWDLYKPLDVCLGESLYNPFAFDVGILGNMFRAYLSEAVPTLPALAALFDRMATHVVSRRFSADEVLDFFKSNFESLPQEVQDTPITLKLDYETMYRPEVYWSKLAPSVQAHWSRFRAPPLPRWWHFVNWLNQFPVCAKIVEFVWRVFGI
;
A
#
# COMPACT_ATOMS: atom_id res chain seq x y z
N MET A 1 16.30 -2.94 -4.87
CA MET A 1 16.40 -1.54 -5.37
C MET A 1 17.54 -0.89 -4.61
N GLN A 2 18.40 -0.14 -5.30
CA GLN A 2 19.67 0.37 -4.72
C GLN A 2 19.70 1.89 -4.56
N ASP A 3 18.84 2.60 -5.28
CA ASP A 3 18.77 4.06 -5.29
C ASP A 3 17.31 4.53 -5.33
N VAL A 4 17.13 5.85 -5.13
CA VAL A 4 15.82 6.50 -5.15
C VAL A 4 15.12 6.33 -6.51
N ARG A 5 15.83 6.45 -7.63
CA ARG A 5 15.23 6.31 -8.98
C ARG A 5 14.56 4.94 -9.15
N GLN A 6 15.25 3.86 -8.81
CA GLN A 6 14.74 2.50 -8.93
C GLN A 6 13.46 2.31 -8.10
N MET A 7 13.45 2.85 -6.88
CA MET A 7 12.28 2.82 -6.00
C MET A 7 11.11 3.62 -6.56
N LEU A 8 11.35 4.86 -7.02
CA LEU A 8 10.30 5.67 -7.61
C LEU A 8 9.75 5.05 -8.91
N THR A 9 10.59 4.38 -9.70
CA THR A 9 10.16 3.63 -10.89
C THR A 9 9.23 2.48 -10.51
N PHE A 10 9.56 1.74 -9.44
CA PHE A 10 8.71 0.68 -8.89
C PHE A 10 7.35 1.22 -8.43
N ILE A 11 7.36 2.27 -7.60
CA ILE A 11 6.12 2.91 -7.11
C ILE A 11 5.28 3.38 -8.32
N LYS A 12 5.90 4.10 -9.26
CA LYS A 12 5.23 4.63 -10.44
C LYS A 12 4.52 3.55 -11.24
N CYS A 13 5.22 2.46 -11.58
CA CYS A 13 4.64 1.35 -12.34
C CYS A 13 3.40 0.77 -11.65
N LEU A 14 3.45 0.57 -10.34
CA LEU A 14 2.33 0.00 -9.58
C LEU A 14 1.16 0.98 -9.46
N LEU A 15 1.44 2.28 -9.28
CA LEU A 15 0.39 3.31 -9.24
C LEU A 15 -0.30 3.50 -10.59
N GLU A 16 0.47 3.52 -11.69
CA GLU A 16 -0.06 3.57 -13.05
C GLU A 16 -0.92 2.34 -13.36
N GLY A 17 -0.43 1.15 -12.99
CA GLY A 17 -1.20 -0.09 -13.11
C GLY A 17 -2.50 -0.04 -12.32
N LEU A 18 -2.45 0.38 -11.06
CA LEU A 18 -3.63 0.46 -10.21
C LEU A 18 -4.66 1.48 -10.72
N ALA A 19 -4.21 2.66 -11.13
CA ALA A 19 -5.06 3.68 -11.74
C ALA A 19 -5.73 3.17 -13.01
N PHE A 20 -4.98 2.48 -13.87
CA PHE A 20 -5.54 1.84 -15.06
C PHE A 20 -6.63 0.80 -14.72
N LEU A 21 -6.40 -0.06 -13.72
CA LEU A 21 -7.41 -1.04 -13.30
C LEU A 21 -8.68 -0.34 -12.80
N HIS A 22 -8.55 0.67 -11.94
CA HIS A 22 -9.70 1.38 -11.35
C HIS A 22 -10.46 2.20 -12.39
N ALA A 23 -9.77 2.78 -13.37
CA ALA A 23 -10.38 3.44 -14.52
C ALA A 23 -11.26 2.48 -15.33
N ASN A 24 -10.88 1.20 -15.41
CA ASN A 24 -11.64 0.12 -16.06
C ASN A 24 -12.56 -0.65 -15.09
N ARG A 25 -12.75 -0.13 -13.87
CA ARG A 25 -13.59 -0.71 -12.80
C ARG A 25 -13.20 -2.13 -12.40
N ILE A 26 -11.91 -2.41 -12.48
CA ILE A 26 -11.32 -3.63 -11.95
C ILE A 26 -10.75 -3.30 -10.57
N ALA A 27 -11.23 -4.00 -9.54
CA ALA A 27 -10.61 -4.01 -8.22
C ALA A 27 -9.87 -5.34 -8.04
N HIS A 28 -8.59 -5.28 -7.71
CA HIS A 28 -7.70 -6.43 -7.68
C HIS A 28 -7.92 -7.33 -6.45
N ARG A 29 -8.09 -6.71 -5.28
CA ARG A 29 -8.41 -7.31 -3.97
C ARG A 29 -7.40 -8.29 -3.38
N ASP A 30 -6.26 -8.49 -4.04
CA ASP A 30 -5.23 -9.45 -3.62
C ASP A 30 -3.83 -8.97 -3.99
N ILE A 31 -3.56 -7.69 -3.69
CA ILE A 31 -2.27 -7.06 -3.96
C ILE A 31 -1.31 -7.45 -2.84
N TYR A 32 -0.27 -8.20 -3.18
CA TYR A 32 0.87 -8.44 -2.33
C TYR A 32 2.11 -8.69 -3.19
N ASP A 33 3.27 -8.76 -2.56
CA ASP A 33 4.58 -8.91 -3.20
C ASP A 33 4.72 -10.18 -4.05
N GLY A 34 3.99 -11.25 -3.74
CA GLY A 34 3.94 -12.46 -4.58
C GLY A 34 3.08 -12.31 -5.83
N ASN A 35 2.17 -11.33 -5.87
CA ASN A 35 1.32 -11.01 -7.03
C ASN A 35 1.89 -9.84 -7.85
N MET A 36 3.21 -9.66 -7.79
CA MET A 36 3.93 -8.66 -8.56
C MET A 36 4.98 -9.30 -9.44
N VAL A 37 5.06 -8.85 -10.68
CA VAL A 37 6.05 -9.30 -11.66
C VAL A 37 6.91 -8.14 -12.12
N VAL A 38 8.10 -8.48 -12.61
CA VAL A 38 9.03 -7.55 -13.22
C VAL A 38 9.35 -8.01 -14.64
N SER A 39 9.52 -7.06 -15.56
CA SER A 39 9.90 -7.32 -16.94
C SER A 39 11.37 -7.76 -17.03
N CYS A 40 11.64 -8.98 -16.56
CA CYS A 40 12.92 -9.65 -16.70
C CYS A 40 12.68 -10.96 -17.47
N TYR A 41 13.29 -11.08 -18.64
CA TYR A 41 13.16 -12.26 -19.47
C TYR A 41 14.48 -13.03 -19.48
N ARG A 42 14.43 -14.28 -19.00
CA ARG A 42 15.56 -15.19 -19.07
C ARG A 42 15.11 -16.59 -19.52
N PRO A 43 15.58 -17.08 -20.68
CA PRO A 43 15.10 -18.34 -21.24
C PRO A 43 15.61 -19.59 -20.52
N ASP A 44 16.80 -19.55 -19.92
CA ASP A 44 17.43 -20.70 -19.26
C ASP A 44 16.87 -20.99 -17.85
N ARG A 45 16.05 -20.08 -17.30
CA ARG A 45 15.46 -20.13 -15.95
C ARG A 45 16.48 -20.31 -14.83
N ASP A 46 17.73 -19.89 -15.03
CA ASP A 46 18.75 -19.95 -13.99
C ASP A 46 18.45 -18.89 -12.92
N TYR A 47 17.90 -19.33 -11.78
CA TYR A 47 17.57 -18.46 -10.65
C TYR A 47 18.80 -17.83 -10.00
N HIS A 48 19.98 -18.45 -10.08
CA HIS A 48 21.16 -17.94 -9.38
C HIS A 48 21.69 -16.65 -9.96
N LYS A 49 21.58 -16.46 -11.29
CA LYS A 49 21.99 -15.20 -11.92
C LYS A 49 20.81 -14.26 -12.18
N PHE A 50 19.58 -14.62 -11.80
CA PHE A 50 18.40 -13.77 -11.98
C PHE A 50 18.55 -12.46 -11.22
N ASP A 51 19.11 -12.52 -10.02
CA ASP A 51 19.38 -11.33 -9.20
C ASP A 51 20.33 -10.35 -9.88
N ASP A 52 21.36 -10.87 -10.56
CA ASP A 52 22.33 -10.05 -11.28
C ASP A 52 21.72 -9.41 -12.55
N ASP A 53 20.93 -10.16 -13.32
CA ASP A 53 20.18 -9.59 -14.46
C ASP A 53 19.21 -8.52 -14.00
N LEU A 54 18.51 -8.76 -12.90
CA LEU A 54 17.56 -7.80 -12.36
C LEU A 54 18.27 -6.54 -11.85
N ARG A 55 19.48 -6.66 -11.30
CA ARG A 55 20.32 -5.51 -10.93
C ARG A 55 20.74 -4.71 -12.17
N GLU A 56 21.17 -5.38 -13.23
CA GLU A 56 21.53 -4.74 -14.51
C GLU A 56 20.32 -4.03 -15.15
N LEU A 57 19.17 -4.72 -15.26
CA LEU A 57 17.94 -4.16 -15.82
C LEU A 57 17.43 -2.94 -15.05
N ARG A 58 17.57 -2.93 -13.72
CA ARG A 58 17.20 -1.78 -12.87
C ARG A 58 18.01 -0.52 -13.15
N ARG A 59 19.20 -0.63 -13.75
CA ARG A 59 19.98 0.54 -14.18
C ARG A 59 19.44 1.15 -15.48
N GLY A 60 18.72 0.36 -16.27
CA GLY A 60 18.10 0.79 -17.51
C GLY A 60 16.72 1.44 -17.31
N PRO A 61 16.25 2.21 -18.29
CA PRO A 61 14.93 2.86 -18.24
C PRO A 61 13.77 1.92 -18.57
N ASP A 62 14.05 0.72 -19.09
CA ASP A 62 13.04 -0.18 -19.67
C ASP A 62 12.41 -1.15 -18.67
N ILE A 63 12.86 -1.14 -17.42
CA ILE A 63 12.26 -1.98 -16.40
C ILE A 63 10.80 -1.58 -16.12
N ARG A 64 9.93 -2.57 -16.04
CA ARG A 64 8.51 -2.42 -15.71
C ARG A 64 8.13 -3.39 -14.61
N TYR A 65 7.22 -2.96 -13.76
CA TYR A 65 6.59 -3.78 -12.74
C TYR A 65 5.10 -3.84 -13.02
N ALA A 66 4.46 -4.99 -12.79
CA ALA A 66 3.03 -5.15 -13.02
C ALA A 66 2.39 -6.00 -11.93
N LEU A 67 1.08 -5.78 -11.73
CA LEU A 67 0.22 -6.63 -10.93
C LEU A 67 -0.19 -7.85 -11.74
N MET A 68 -0.25 -9.02 -11.10
CA MET A 68 -0.71 -10.26 -11.70
C MET A 68 -1.68 -11.01 -10.75
N ASP A 69 -2.19 -12.14 -11.22
CA ASP A 69 -3.11 -13.00 -10.47
C ASP A 69 -4.45 -12.31 -10.14
N PHE A 70 -5.31 -12.28 -11.16
CA PHE A 70 -6.61 -11.63 -11.11
C PHE A 70 -7.73 -12.55 -10.58
N ASP A 71 -7.39 -13.70 -10.00
CA ASP A 71 -8.39 -14.71 -9.57
C ASP A 71 -9.31 -14.20 -8.46
N LYS A 72 -8.88 -13.20 -7.68
CA LYS A 72 -9.69 -12.51 -6.65
C LYS A 72 -10.25 -11.17 -7.12
N SER A 73 -9.92 -10.77 -8.34
CA SER A 73 -10.37 -9.51 -8.89
C SER A 73 -11.86 -9.55 -9.21
N ILE A 74 -12.48 -8.37 -9.15
CA ILE A 74 -13.82 -8.15 -9.67
C ILE A 74 -13.76 -7.07 -10.73
N GLN A 75 -14.50 -7.25 -11.82
CA GLN A 75 -14.76 -6.20 -12.78
C GLN A 75 -16.21 -5.75 -12.62
N LEU A 76 -16.40 -4.46 -12.36
CA LEU A 76 -17.72 -3.85 -12.23
C LEU A 76 -18.09 -3.09 -13.51
N PRO A 77 -19.38 -2.84 -13.75
CA PRO A 77 -19.82 -1.97 -14.84
C PRO A 77 -19.18 -0.59 -14.79
N LEU A 78 -18.88 0.00 -15.97
CA LEU A 78 -18.12 1.26 -16.10
C LEU A 78 -18.82 2.47 -15.45
N ASP A 79 -20.14 2.43 -15.32
CA ASP A 79 -20.98 3.44 -14.68
C ASP A 79 -20.94 3.40 -13.15
N VAL A 80 -20.40 2.34 -12.54
CA VAL A 80 -20.19 2.29 -11.09
C VAL A 80 -19.21 3.38 -10.66
N SER A 81 -19.55 4.16 -9.64
CA SER A 81 -18.64 5.14 -9.05
C SER A 81 -17.47 4.44 -8.34
N VAL A 82 -16.23 4.78 -8.70
CA VAL A 82 -15.02 4.29 -7.99
C VAL A 82 -15.01 4.74 -6.54
N LYS A 83 -15.52 5.94 -6.24
CA LYS A 83 -15.51 6.54 -4.90
C LYS A 83 -16.64 6.03 -4.01
N ASP A 84 -17.80 5.81 -4.61
CA ASP A 84 -19.03 5.51 -3.87
C ASP A 84 -19.44 4.04 -3.93
N CYS A 85 -18.66 3.19 -4.63
CA CYS A 85 -18.88 1.75 -4.63
C CYS A 85 -18.92 1.20 -3.20
N ARG A 86 -19.93 0.37 -2.91
CA ARG A 86 -20.10 -0.31 -1.63
C ARG A 86 -20.40 -1.78 -1.89
N ARG A 87 -19.68 -2.66 -1.21
CA ARG A 87 -19.86 -4.11 -1.27
C ARG A 87 -19.93 -4.69 0.14
N PRO A 88 -20.56 -5.86 0.32
CA PRO A 88 -20.54 -6.58 1.60
C PRO A 88 -19.11 -6.75 2.13
N SER A 89 -18.89 -6.46 3.41
CA SER A 89 -17.54 -6.49 4.01
C SER A 89 -16.94 -7.88 4.11
N ASP A 90 -17.75 -8.94 4.08
CA ASP A 90 -17.28 -10.33 4.09
C ASP A 90 -16.41 -10.65 2.87
N GLU A 91 -16.64 -9.95 1.76
CA GLU A 91 -15.81 -10.07 0.57
C GLU A 91 -14.36 -9.56 0.78
N ALA A 92 -14.11 -8.67 1.74
CA ALA A 92 -12.76 -8.20 2.03
C ALA A 92 -11.84 -9.29 2.62
N TRP A 93 -12.41 -10.40 3.10
CA TRP A 93 -11.65 -11.52 3.68
C TRP A 93 -11.10 -12.50 2.63
N THR A 94 -11.25 -12.22 1.33
CA THR A 94 -10.60 -12.98 0.26
C THR A 94 -9.12 -12.59 0.08
N GLY A 95 -8.30 -13.48 -0.47
CA GLY A 95 -6.90 -13.17 -0.79
C GLY A 95 -5.97 -13.19 0.42
N TRP A 96 -4.75 -12.69 0.24
CA TRP A 96 -3.71 -12.64 1.26
C TRP A 96 -3.98 -11.55 2.32
N ASP A 97 -3.91 -11.91 3.60
CA ASP A 97 -4.34 -11.03 4.69
C ASP A 97 -3.34 -9.94 5.10
N LEU A 98 -2.06 -10.10 4.76
CA LEU A 98 -0.95 -9.39 5.39
C LEU A 98 -1.03 -7.85 5.30
N TYR A 99 -1.50 -7.32 4.17
CA TYR A 99 -1.49 -5.88 3.88
C TYR A 99 -2.88 -5.24 3.94
N LYS A 100 -3.92 -5.99 4.30
CA LYS A 100 -5.30 -5.49 4.28
C LYS A 100 -5.46 -4.24 5.15
N PRO A 101 -6.13 -3.18 4.66
CA PRO A 101 -6.41 -2.01 5.47
C PRO A 101 -7.38 -2.36 6.61
N LEU A 102 -7.35 -1.56 7.67
CA LEU A 102 -8.11 -1.81 8.89
C LEU A 102 -9.62 -1.51 8.76
N ASP A 103 -10.10 -1.10 7.59
CA ASP A 103 -11.48 -0.61 7.38
C ASP A 103 -12.52 -1.61 7.90
N VAL A 104 -12.47 -2.84 7.39
CA VAL A 104 -13.38 -3.92 7.79
C VAL A 104 -13.08 -4.39 9.21
N CYS A 105 -11.80 -4.46 9.60
CA CYS A 105 -11.40 -4.79 10.97
C CYS A 105 -11.89 -3.76 12.02
N LEU A 106 -12.22 -2.54 11.59
CA LEU A 106 -12.76 -1.47 12.42
C LEU A 106 -14.30 -1.40 12.37
N GLY A 107 -14.95 -2.38 11.72
CA GLY A 107 -16.40 -2.55 11.71
C GLY A 107 -17.13 -1.88 10.55
N GLU A 108 -16.44 -1.58 9.44
CA GLU A 108 -17.14 -1.18 8.21
C GLU A 108 -17.93 -2.37 7.65
N SER A 109 -19.26 -2.32 7.75
CA SER A 109 -20.17 -3.36 7.22
C SER A 109 -20.27 -3.38 5.70
N LEU A 110 -19.92 -2.26 5.06
CA LEU A 110 -19.81 -2.12 3.61
C LEU A 110 -18.48 -1.48 3.27
N TYR A 111 -17.69 -2.15 2.45
CA TYR A 111 -16.38 -1.65 2.04
C TYR A 111 -16.37 -1.20 0.58
N ASN A 112 -15.45 -0.31 0.23
CA ASN A 112 -15.20 0.07 -1.17
C ASN A 112 -14.01 -0.74 -1.69
N PRO A 113 -14.18 -1.63 -2.69
CA PRO A 113 -13.10 -2.49 -3.17
C PRO A 113 -11.96 -1.73 -3.86
N PHE A 114 -12.24 -0.58 -4.47
CA PHE A 114 -11.20 0.27 -5.08
C PHE A 114 -10.38 0.98 -4.01
N ALA A 115 -11.04 1.58 -3.02
CA ALA A 115 -10.34 2.17 -1.87
C ALA A 115 -9.54 1.11 -1.10
N PHE A 116 -10.04 -0.12 -1.05
CA PHE A 116 -9.39 -1.26 -0.41
C PHE A 116 -8.05 -1.59 -1.08
N ASP A 117 -7.99 -1.68 -2.41
CA ASP A 117 -6.73 -1.89 -3.14
C ASP A 117 -5.69 -0.81 -2.86
N VAL A 118 -6.12 0.47 -2.83
CA VAL A 118 -5.21 1.58 -2.49
C VAL A 118 -4.66 1.42 -1.08
N GLY A 119 -5.51 1.02 -0.13
CA GLY A 119 -5.12 0.73 1.24
C GLY A 119 -4.11 -0.41 1.34
N ILE A 120 -4.35 -1.50 0.62
CA ILE A 120 -3.43 -2.64 0.53
C ILE A 120 -2.06 -2.20 0.01
N LEU A 121 -2.04 -1.52 -1.15
CA LEU A 121 -0.79 -1.08 -1.76
C LEU A 121 -0.06 -0.08 -0.87
N GLY A 122 -0.79 0.81 -0.19
CA GLY A 122 -0.22 1.76 0.77
C GLY A 122 0.43 1.08 1.97
N ASN A 123 -0.19 0.04 2.54
CA ASN A 123 0.39 -0.76 3.62
C ASN A 123 1.64 -1.51 3.16
N MET A 124 1.62 -2.08 1.96
CA MET A 124 2.80 -2.71 1.38
C MET A 124 3.94 -1.70 1.23
N PHE A 125 3.66 -0.48 0.74
CA PHE A 125 4.68 0.57 0.65
C PHE A 125 5.22 0.98 2.02
N ARG A 126 4.39 1.10 3.06
CA ARG A 126 4.88 1.34 4.43
C ARG A 126 5.88 0.28 4.84
N ALA A 127 5.50 -0.99 4.69
CA ALA A 127 6.32 -2.13 5.12
C ALA A 127 7.68 -2.19 4.42
N TYR A 128 7.73 -1.90 3.12
CA TYR A 128 8.96 -2.03 2.33
C TYR A 128 9.79 -0.75 2.20
N LEU A 129 9.15 0.43 2.24
CA LEU A 129 9.74 1.68 1.75
C LEU A 129 9.86 2.76 2.83
N SER A 130 9.47 2.49 4.07
CA SER A 130 9.54 3.45 5.19
C SER A 130 10.94 4.00 5.47
N GLU A 131 11.99 3.23 5.18
CA GLU A 131 13.39 3.68 5.32
C GLU A 131 13.77 4.82 4.35
N ALA A 132 13.03 5.01 3.26
CA ALA A 132 13.29 6.09 2.32
C ALA A 132 12.64 7.43 2.73
N VAL A 133 11.78 7.44 3.75
CA VAL A 133 11.07 8.65 4.22
C VAL A 133 12.00 9.80 4.59
N PRO A 134 13.15 9.60 5.27
CA PRO A 134 14.07 10.70 5.57
C PRO A 134 14.62 11.39 4.31
N THR A 135 14.88 10.61 3.26
CA THR A 135 15.37 11.10 1.97
C THR A 135 14.25 11.76 1.16
N LEU A 136 13.03 11.21 1.23
CA LEU A 136 11.86 11.67 0.49
C LEU A 136 10.66 11.87 1.44
N PRO A 137 10.58 13.01 2.15
CA PRO A 137 9.55 13.23 3.17
C PRO A 137 8.11 13.15 2.66
N ALA A 138 7.87 13.46 1.37
CA ALA A 138 6.56 13.34 0.74
C ALA A 138 6.02 11.89 0.75
N LEU A 139 6.89 10.88 0.90
CA LEU A 139 6.47 9.48 1.04
C LEU A 139 5.64 9.26 2.32
N ALA A 140 5.95 9.95 3.42
CA ALA A 140 5.15 9.84 4.65
C ALA A 140 3.69 10.27 4.42
N ALA A 141 3.50 11.36 3.67
CA ALA A 141 2.18 11.84 3.29
C ALA A 141 1.48 10.89 2.30
N LEU A 142 2.20 10.38 1.30
CA LEU A 142 1.69 9.39 0.34
C LEU A 142 1.16 8.15 1.06
N PHE A 143 1.99 7.54 1.92
CA PHE A 143 1.66 6.34 2.67
C PHE A 143 0.43 6.55 3.57
N ASP A 144 0.37 7.67 4.29
CA ASP A 144 -0.75 7.97 5.16
C ASP A 144 -2.06 8.21 4.42
N ARG A 145 -2.03 8.83 3.23
CA ARG A 145 -3.23 9.02 2.43
C ARG A 145 -3.68 7.78 1.69
N MET A 146 -2.77 6.86 1.39
CA MET A 146 -3.13 5.57 0.81
C MET A 146 -3.72 4.62 1.88
N ALA A 147 -3.11 4.57 3.06
CA ALA A 147 -3.43 3.57 4.08
C ALA A 147 -4.04 4.16 5.37
N THR A 148 -4.71 5.31 5.27
CA THR A 148 -5.56 5.85 6.34
C THR A 148 -6.77 4.95 6.56
N HIS A 149 -7.11 4.68 7.82
CA HIS A 149 -8.32 3.93 8.19
C HIS A 149 -9.61 4.74 8.03
N VAL A 150 -9.51 6.04 7.79
CA VAL A 150 -10.66 6.89 7.43
C VAL A 150 -10.83 6.86 5.92
N VAL A 151 -11.67 5.96 5.42
CA VAL A 151 -11.84 5.68 3.97
C VAL A 151 -12.19 6.94 3.17
N SER A 152 -13.01 7.83 3.72
CA SER A 152 -13.37 9.10 3.05
C SER A 152 -12.20 10.07 2.84
N ARG A 153 -11.09 9.88 3.56
CA ARG A 153 -9.84 10.65 3.41
C ARG A 153 -8.81 9.91 2.54
N ARG A 154 -9.03 8.63 2.24
CA ARG A 154 -8.12 7.85 1.41
C ARG A 154 -8.12 8.40 0.00
N PHE A 155 -6.94 8.52 -0.59
CA PHE A 155 -6.85 8.86 -2.01
C PHE A 155 -7.42 7.72 -2.86
N SER A 156 -8.10 8.06 -3.94
CA SER A 156 -8.33 7.18 -5.07
C SER A 156 -7.02 6.89 -5.82
N ALA A 157 -6.97 5.85 -6.64
CA ALA A 157 -5.76 5.52 -7.40
C ALA A 157 -5.28 6.69 -8.29
N ASP A 158 -6.21 7.44 -8.90
CA ASP A 158 -5.90 8.64 -9.68
C ASP A 158 -5.29 9.76 -8.80
N GLU A 159 -5.88 10.05 -7.64
CA GLU A 159 -5.34 11.05 -6.70
C GLU A 159 -3.96 10.65 -6.16
N VAL A 160 -3.71 9.37 -5.92
CA VAL A 160 -2.38 8.86 -5.52
C VAL A 160 -1.37 9.07 -6.65
N LEU A 161 -1.74 8.74 -7.89
CA LEU A 161 -0.87 8.91 -9.04
C LEU A 161 -0.57 10.40 -9.30
N ASP A 162 -1.56 11.28 -9.19
CA ASP A 162 -1.38 12.72 -9.34
C ASP A 162 -0.51 13.32 -8.23
N PHE A 163 -0.71 12.88 -6.98
CA PHE A 163 0.18 13.23 -5.88
C PHE A 163 1.61 12.76 -6.19
N PHE A 164 1.78 11.54 -6.70
CA PHE A 164 3.09 11.01 -7.02
C PHE A 164 3.80 11.86 -8.09
N LYS A 165 3.12 12.14 -9.20
CA LYS A 165 3.65 12.97 -10.29
C LYS A 165 4.07 14.35 -9.80
N SER A 166 3.21 14.99 -9.01
CA SER A 166 3.45 16.35 -8.50
C SER A 166 4.64 16.46 -7.54
N ASN A 167 5.02 15.38 -6.86
CA ASN A 167 6.03 15.42 -5.80
C ASN A 167 7.33 14.69 -6.13
N PHE A 168 7.32 13.76 -7.11
CA PHE A 168 8.48 12.89 -7.35
C PHE A 168 9.00 12.90 -8.80
N GLU A 169 8.20 13.27 -9.81
CA GLU A 169 8.66 13.19 -11.21
C GLU A 169 9.74 14.23 -11.56
N SER A 170 9.74 15.38 -10.89
CA SER A 170 10.67 16.48 -11.15
C SER A 170 11.77 16.61 -10.10
N LEU A 171 12.14 15.51 -9.43
CA LEU A 171 13.22 15.53 -8.44
C LEU A 171 14.59 15.75 -9.10
N PRO A 172 15.50 16.53 -8.46
CA PRO A 172 16.86 16.69 -8.93
C PRO A 172 17.58 15.35 -9.09
N GLN A 173 18.45 15.26 -10.09
CA GLN A 173 19.26 14.08 -10.39
C GLN A 173 20.04 13.57 -9.15
N GLU A 174 20.59 14.49 -8.36
CA GLU A 174 21.31 14.20 -7.11
C GLU A 174 20.46 13.43 -6.10
N VAL A 175 19.17 13.77 -5.99
CA VAL A 175 18.22 13.08 -5.11
C VAL A 175 17.87 11.70 -5.70
N GLN A 176 17.68 11.61 -7.01
CA GLN A 176 17.38 10.36 -7.70
C GLN A 176 18.51 9.32 -7.58
N ASP A 177 19.76 9.76 -7.64
CA ASP A 177 20.95 8.91 -7.55
C ASP A 177 21.35 8.60 -6.09
N THR A 178 20.61 9.13 -5.11
CA THR A 178 20.89 8.86 -3.69
C THR A 178 20.71 7.37 -3.38
N PRO A 179 21.75 6.68 -2.86
CA PRO A 179 21.63 5.29 -2.46
C PRO A 179 20.62 5.10 -1.33
N ILE A 180 19.88 4.00 -1.37
CA ILE A 180 18.92 3.64 -0.32
C ILE A 180 19.14 2.21 0.15
N THR A 181 18.99 2.01 1.45
CA THR A 181 18.94 0.68 2.07
C THR A 181 17.54 0.47 2.61
N LEU A 182 16.77 -0.37 1.93
CA LEU A 182 15.41 -0.70 2.33
C LEU A 182 15.42 -1.89 3.29
N LYS A 183 14.57 -1.83 4.31
CA LYS A 183 14.37 -2.90 5.28
C LYS A 183 12.87 -3.13 5.43
N LEU A 184 12.48 -4.40 5.35
CA LEU A 184 11.11 -4.81 5.63
C LEU A 184 10.80 -4.60 7.11
N ASP A 185 9.78 -3.80 7.39
CA ASP A 185 9.31 -3.53 8.75
C ASP A 185 7.77 -3.43 8.79
N TYR A 186 7.13 -4.50 9.21
CA TYR A 186 5.68 -4.59 9.36
C TYR A 186 5.12 -3.69 10.47
N GLU A 187 5.92 -3.24 11.44
CA GLU A 187 5.43 -2.34 12.49
C GLU A 187 4.94 -1.01 11.91
N THR A 188 5.55 -0.57 10.80
CA THR A 188 5.23 0.71 10.14
C THR A 188 3.82 0.76 9.56
N MET A 189 3.16 -0.38 9.34
CA MET A 189 1.76 -0.45 8.90
C MET A 189 0.80 0.01 10.02
N TYR A 190 1.13 -0.30 11.27
CA TYR A 190 0.29 -0.01 12.44
C TYR A 190 0.78 1.21 13.22
N ARG A 191 2.06 1.56 13.08
CA ARG A 191 2.73 2.64 13.81
C ARG A 191 3.38 3.60 12.82
N PRO A 192 2.60 4.46 12.14
CA PRO A 192 3.15 5.43 11.20
C PRO A 192 4.17 6.39 11.86
N GLU A 193 4.07 6.57 13.18
CA GLU A 193 5.04 7.30 14.02
C GLU A 193 6.50 6.86 13.83
N VAL A 194 6.73 5.59 13.49
CA VAL A 194 8.07 5.05 13.29
C VAL A 194 8.81 5.77 12.17
N TYR A 195 8.15 6.11 11.07
CA TYR A 195 8.77 6.88 10.00
C TYR A 195 8.55 8.39 10.12
N TRP A 196 7.42 8.84 10.71
CA TRP A 196 7.20 10.27 10.95
C TRP A 196 8.23 10.87 11.91
N SER A 197 8.64 10.12 12.95
CA SER A 197 9.65 10.57 13.92
C SER A 197 11.04 10.75 13.33
N LYS A 198 11.32 10.17 12.15
CA LYS A 198 12.58 10.35 11.42
C LYS A 198 12.67 11.72 10.72
N LEU A 199 11.56 12.45 10.60
CA LEU A 199 11.50 13.75 9.94
C LEU A 199 11.72 14.91 10.93
N ALA A 200 12.38 15.97 10.48
CA ALA A 200 12.50 17.19 11.26
C ALA A 200 11.11 17.82 11.54
N PRO A 201 10.89 18.49 12.70
CA PRO A 201 9.57 19.03 13.06
C PRO A 201 8.97 20.00 12.03
N SER A 202 9.79 20.82 11.37
CA SER A 202 9.34 21.74 10.31
C SER A 202 8.80 20.98 9.08
N VAL A 203 9.44 19.87 8.72
CA VAL A 203 9.01 19.00 7.62
C VAL A 203 7.74 18.25 8.01
N GLN A 204 7.65 17.75 9.24
CA GLN A 204 6.41 17.15 9.74
C GLN A 204 5.24 18.13 9.68
N ALA A 205 5.45 19.38 10.09
CA ALA A 205 4.42 20.42 10.04
C ALA A 205 3.92 20.67 8.61
N HIS A 206 4.83 20.73 7.64
CA HIS A 206 4.49 20.91 6.22
C HIS A 206 3.56 19.79 5.68
N TRP A 207 3.82 18.54 6.06
CA TRP A 207 3.05 17.39 5.58
C TRP A 207 1.91 16.96 6.51
N SER A 208 1.74 17.62 7.66
CA SER A 208 0.81 17.24 8.73
C SER A 208 -0.64 17.06 8.28
N ARG A 209 -1.10 17.85 7.29
CA ARG A 209 -2.46 17.76 6.73
C ARG A 209 -2.76 16.41 6.06
N PHE A 210 -1.75 15.64 5.69
CA PHE A 210 -1.89 14.33 5.06
C PHE A 210 -1.82 13.18 6.05
N ARG A 211 -1.41 13.46 7.29
CA ARG A 211 -1.19 12.46 8.32
C ARG A 211 -2.50 11.76 8.68
N ALA A 212 -2.44 10.44 8.80
CA ALA A 212 -3.58 9.65 9.23
C ALA A 212 -3.92 10.01 10.69
N PRO A 213 -5.21 10.10 11.06
CA PRO A 213 -5.56 10.26 12.46
C PRO A 213 -5.09 9.03 13.26
N PRO A 214 -4.88 9.16 14.59
CA PRO A 214 -4.55 8.03 15.43
C PRO A 214 -5.70 7.01 15.41
N LEU A 215 -5.35 5.73 15.58
CA LEU A 215 -6.36 4.68 15.68
C LEU A 215 -7.26 4.90 16.91
N PRO A 216 -8.54 4.50 16.85
CA PRO A 216 -9.43 4.59 17.99
C PRO A 216 -8.88 3.84 19.22
N ARG A 217 -9.05 4.41 20.42
CA ARG A 217 -8.56 3.78 21.67
C ARG A 217 -9.13 2.38 21.90
N TRP A 218 -10.38 2.15 21.49
CA TRP A 218 -11.02 0.84 21.62
C TRP A 218 -10.30 -0.23 20.78
N TRP A 219 -9.71 0.15 19.63
CA TRP A 219 -8.96 -0.80 18.79
C TRP A 219 -7.71 -1.29 19.52
N HIS A 220 -6.98 -0.39 20.18
CA HIS A 220 -5.84 -0.76 21.01
C HIS A 220 -6.26 -1.67 22.17
N PHE A 221 -7.41 -1.40 22.78
CA PHE A 221 -7.95 -2.23 23.85
C PHE A 221 -8.34 -3.64 23.36
N VAL A 222 -9.04 -3.75 22.23
CA VAL A 222 -9.40 -5.04 21.62
C VAL A 222 -8.16 -5.82 21.18
N ASN A 223 -7.19 -5.15 20.57
CA ASN A 223 -5.93 -5.79 20.16
C ASN A 223 -5.13 -6.29 21.38
N TRP A 224 -5.11 -5.53 22.48
CA TRP A 224 -4.52 -5.98 23.73
C TRP A 224 -5.24 -7.20 24.32
N LEU A 225 -6.58 -7.21 24.31
CA LEU A 225 -7.36 -8.39 24.72
C LEU A 225 -7.05 -9.62 23.85
N ASN A 226 -6.87 -9.45 22.54
CA ASN A 226 -6.54 -10.54 21.62
C ASN A 226 -5.16 -11.17 21.87
N GLN A 227 -4.30 -10.56 22.68
CA GLN A 227 -3.05 -11.21 23.13
C GLN A 227 -3.32 -12.35 24.11
N PHE A 228 -4.52 -12.42 24.71
CA PHE A 228 -4.94 -13.51 25.58
C PHE A 228 -5.76 -14.54 24.79
N PRO A 229 -5.35 -15.82 24.72
CA PRO A 229 -6.00 -16.83 23.87
C PRO A 229 -7.51 -17.04 24.12
N VAL A 230 -7.95 -16.89 25.38
CA VAL A 230 -9.37 -17.01 25.74
C VAL A 230 -10.17 -15.81 25.21
N CYS A 231 -9.64 -14.61 25.36
CA CYS A 231 -10.27 -13.39 24.86
C CYS A 231 -10.32 -13.37 23.33
N ALA A 232 -9.26 -13.82 22.65
CA ALA A 232 -9.24 -13.94 21.20
C ALA A 232 -10.38 -14.84 20.67
N LYS A 233 -10.61 -15.99 21.30
CA LYS A 233 -11.73 -16.89 20.95
C LYS A 233 -13.10 -16.26 21.21
N ILE A 234 -13.24 -15.46 22.27
CA ILE A 234 -14.49 -14.74 22.57
C ILE A 234 -14.72 -13.65 21.51
N VAL A 235 -13.70 -12.87 21.15
CA VAL A 235 -13.80 -11.84 20.12
C VAL A 235 -14.15 -12.46 18.76
N GLU A 236 -13.49 -13.56 18.37
CA GLU A 236 -13.80 -14.30 17.14
C GLU A 236 -15.24 -14.82 17.13
N PHE A 237 -15.73 -15.37 18.26
CA PHE A 237 -17.11 -15.81 18.40
C PHE A 237 -18.11 -14.65 18.26
N VAL A 238 -17.84 -13.51 18.92
CA VAL A 238 -18.67 -12.31 18.82
C VAL A 238 -18.70 -11.80 17.37
N TRP A 239 -17.57 -11.71 16.68
CA TRP A 239 -17.52 -11.33 15.27
C TRP A 239 -18.33 -12.27 14.38
N ARG A 240 -18.21 -13.60 14.58
CA ARG A 240 -19.00 -14.59 13.83
C ARG A 240 -20.50 -14.52 14.08
N VAL A 241 -20.93 -14.23 15.30
CA VAL A 241 -22.36 -14.20 15.68
C VAL A 241 -23.03 -12.91 15.23
N PHE A 242 -22.33 -11.78 15.32
CA PHE A 242 -22.91 -10.47 15.05
C PHE A 242 -22.61 -9.91 13.65
N GLY A 243 -21.77 -10.57 12.85
CA GLY A 243 -21.47 -10.16 11.47
C GLY A 243 -20.85 -8.76 11.39
N ILE A 244 -19.98 -8.43 12.35
CA ILE A 244 -19.21 -7.18 12.41
C ILE A 244 -17.84 -7.44 11.79
#